data_AF-A0A1Q7IW91-F1
#
_entry.id   AF-A0A1Q7IW91-F1
#
_cell.length_a   1.000
_cell.length_b   1.000
_cell.length_c   1.000
_cell.angle_alpha   90.00
_cell.angle_beta   90.00
_cell.angle_gamma   90.00
#
_symmetry.space_group_name_H-M   'P 1'
#
loop_
_entity.id
_entity.type
_entity.pdbx_description
1 polymer ?
#
loop_
_entity_poly.entity_id
_entity_poly.type
_entity_poly.pdbx_seq_one_letter_code
_entity_poly.pdbx_strand_id
1 'polypeptide(L)'
;MVLDAGGFTGWGSVGRLGGNDFEIPVFGKHPALRTLYEKLAQTHPLWVRLCGSGSAVAAVYANPALRDDAALMLGEKQQQLIKTMTRAIPAPGPEPVP
;
A
#
# COMPACT_ATOMS: atom_id res chain seq x y z
N MET A 1 12.05 -15.46 16.42
CA MET A 1 10.73 -15.26 15.77
C MET A 1 10.90 -15.68 14.32
N VAL A 2 10.46 -16.88 13.94
CA VAL A 2 10.54 -17.35 12.56
C VAL A 2 9.35 -16.77 11.81
N LEU A 3 9.60 -15.95 10.79
CA LEU A 3 8.56 -15.48 9.89
C LEU A 3 8.07 -16.69 9.09
N ASP A 4 6.81 -17.08 9.27
CA ASP A 4 6.19 -18.12 8.46
C ASP A 4 6.07 -17.61 7.01
N ALA A 5 6.92 -18.12 6.13
CA ALA A 5 6.94 -17.73 4.73
C ALA A 5 5.61 -18.05 4.01
N GLY A 6 4.86 -19.05 4.49
CA GLY A 6 3.52 -19.40 3.98
C GLY A 6 2.46 -18.32 4.24
N GLY A 7 2.64 -17.52 5.29
CA GLY A 7 1.80 -16.39 5.66
C GLY A 7 1.86 -15.20 4.70
N PHE A 8 2.79 -15.17 3.75
CA PHE A 8 2.95 -14.06 2.78
C PHE A 8 2.51 -14.44 1.36
N THR A 9 1.70 -15.47 1.20
CA THR A 9 1.23 -15.96 -0.11
C THR A 9 0.21 -15.05 -0.80
N GLY A 10 -0.32 -14.02 -0.12
CA GLY A 10 -1.22 -13.05 -0.75
C GLY A 10 -1.28 -11.70 -0.04
N TRP A 11 -1.76 -10.68 -0.75
CA TRP A 11 -1.85 -9.31 -0.21
C TRP A 11 -2.71 -9.20 1.06
N GLY A 12 -3.80 -9.98 1.15
CA GLY A 12 -4.66 -9.99 2.33
C GLY A 12 -4.04 -10.68 3.56
N SER A 13 -3.00 -11.49 3.40
CA SER A 13 -2.26 -12.08 4.53
C SER A 13 -1.09 -11.17 4.96
N VAL A 14 -0.43 -10.51 4.00
CA VAL A 14 0.53 -9.41 4.24
C VAL A 14 -0.10 -8.30 5.09
N GLY A 15 -1.34 -7.91 4.78
CA GLY A 15 -2.06 -6.86 5.51
C GLY A 15 -2.39 -7.20 6.96
N ARG A 16 -2.56 -8.50 7.27
CA ARG A 16 -2.87 -8.96 8.64
C ARG A 16 -1.62 -9.12 9.52
N LEU A 17 -0.46 -9.39 8.92
CA LEU A 17 0.77 -9.73 9.63
C LEU A 17 1.77 -8.57 9.73
N GLY A 18 1.69 -7.58 8.84
CA GLY A 18 2.52 -6.39 8.92
C GLY A 18 1.81 -5.24 9.64
N GLY A 19 2.55 -4.39 10.33
CA GLY A 19 2.16 -3.05 10.79
C GLY A 19 3.16 -1.99 10.28
N ASN A 20 2.81 -0.70 10.28
CA ASN A 20 3.79 0.36 10.13
C ASN A 20 3.78 1.22 11.41
N ASP A 21 4.84 1.11 12.20
CA ASP A 21 4.96 1.78 13.50
C ASP A 21 4.94 3.31 13.40
N PHE A 22 5.20 3.88 12.21
CA PHE A 22 5.10 5.32 11.97
C PHE A 22 3.66 5.81 11.79
N GLU A 23 2.67 4.94 11.56
CA GLU A 23 1.30 5.37 11.32
C GLU A 23 0.74 6.19 12.49
N ILE A 24 0.94 5.72 13.73
CA ILE A 24 0.45 6.41 14.93
C ILE A 24 1.02 7.84 15.03
N PRO A 25 2.35 8.06 15.07
CA PRO A 25 2.90 9.41 15.20
C PRO A 25 2.66 10.28 13.96
N VAL A 26 2.67 9.71 12.74
CA VAL A 26 2.48 10.48 11.50
C VAL A 26 1.02 10.91 11.34
N PHE A 27 0.05 10.04 11.57
CA PHE A 27 -1.38 10.39 11.49
C PHE A 27 -1.78 11.39 12.58
N GLY A 28 -1.17 11.33 13.77
CA GLY A 28 -1.38 12.33 14.81
C GLY A 28 -0.87 13.73 14.43
N LYS A 29 0.29 13.82 13.76
CA LYS A 29 0.87 15.10 13.31
C LYS A 29 0.30 15.61 11.99
N HIS A 30 -0.14 14.72 11.11
CA HIS A 30 -0.58 15.02 9.75
C HIS A 30 -1.96 14.40 9.48
N PRO A 31 -3.05 15.03 9.97
CA PRO A 31 -4.40 14.49 9.84
C PRO A 31 -4.86 14.34 8.38
N ALA A 32 -4.32 15.12 7.45
CA ALA A 32 -4.59 14.96 6.02
C ALA A 32 -4.16 13.58 5.50
N LEU A 33 -3.04 13.02 5.99
CA LEU A 33 -2.58 11.68 5.63
C LEU A 33 -3.49 10.60 6.22
N ARG A 34 -3.99 10.81 7.44
CA ARG A 34 -5.00 9.94 8.05
C ARG A 34 -6.27 9.91 7.21
N THR A 35 -6.79 11.08 6.82
CA THR A 35 -7.97 11.19 5.96
C THR A 35 -7.75 10.50 4.61
N LEU A 36 -6.56 10.65 4.01
CA LEU A 36 -6.20 9.97 2.77
C LEU A 36 -6.21 8.44 2.95
N TYR A 37 -5.61 7.95 4.03
CA TYR A 37 -5.62 6.53 4.40
C TYR A 37 -7.05 6.00 4.58
N GLU A 38 -7.88 6.70 5.36
CA GLU A 38 -9.27 6.30 5.61
C GLU A 38 -10.11 6.26 4.33
N LYS A 39 -9.93 7.24 3.44
CA LYS A 39 -10.58 7.24 2.11
C LYS A 39 -10.13 6.06 1.25
N LEU A 40 -8.83 5.74 1.24
CA LEU A 40 -8.32 4.55 0.54
C LEU A 40 -8.76 3.24 1.21
N ALA A 41 -9.02 3.21 2.51
CA ALA A 41 -9.57 2.02 3.15
C ALA A 41 -11.04 1.77 2.77
N GLN A 42 -11.81 2.85 2.56
CA GLN A 42 -13.21 2.78 2.13
C GLN A 42 -13.40 2.26 0.70
N THR A 43 -12.35 2.23 -0.12
CA THR A 43 -12.39 1.63 -1.47
C THR A 43 -12.13 0.12 -1.46
N HIS A 44 -12.09 -0.50 -0.27
CA HIS A 44 -11.95 -1.94 -0.05
C HIS A 44 -10.74 -2.60 -0.75
N PRO A 45 -9.51 -2.08 -0.60
CA PRO A 45 -8.32 -2.73 -1.12
C PRO A 45 -8.00 -4.02 -0.36
N LEU A 46 -7.21 -4.90 -0.98
CA LEU A 46 -6.64 -6.08 -0.31
C LEU A 46 -5.63 -5.68 0.78
N TRP A 47 -5.02 -4.51 0.62
CA TRP A 47 -4.01 -3.95 1.50
C TRP A 47 -4.01 -2.42 1.35
N VAL A 48 -3.89 -1.68 2.45
CA VAL A 48 -3.69 -0.22 2.46
C VAL A 48 -2.85 0.17 3.66
N ARG A 49 -1.89 1.07 3.47
CA ARG A 49 -0.95 1.49 4.53
C ARG A 49 -0.13 2.72 4.17
N LEU A 50 0.38 3.39 5.21
CA LEU A 50 1.44 4.39 5.07
C LEU A 50 2.73 3.70 4.61
N CYS A 51 3.41 4.28 3.63
CA CYS A 51 4.70 3.80 3.14
C CYS A 51 5.86 4.44 3.90
N GLY A 52 6.66 3.64 4.62
CA GLY A 52 7.80 4.13 5.39
C GLY A 52 7.36 5.16 6.45
N SER A 53 8.08 6.28 6.54
CA SER A 53 7.73 7.42 7.41
C SER A 53 6.71 8.39 6.77
N GLY A 54 6.10 8.02 5.64
CA GLY A 54 5.25 8.89 4.83
C GLY A 54 6.03 9.67 3.76
N SER A 55 5.38 10.57 3.02
CA SER A 55 3.96 10.96 3.05
C SER A 55 3.06 10.11 2.15
N ALA A 56 3.60 9.08 1.49
CA ALA A 56 2.82 8.25 0.58
C ALA A 56 1.95 7.24 1.36
N VAL A 57 0.71 7.08 0.90
CA VAL A 57 -0.16 5.96 1.27
C VAL A 57 -0.33 5.09 0.03
N ALA A 58 -0.13 3.79 0.18
CA ALA A 58 -0.30 2.84 -0.91
C ALA A 58 -1.46 1.89 -0.61
N ALA A 59 -2.10 1.42 -1.68
CA ALA A 59 -3.16 0.43 -1.62
C ALA A 59 -2.98 -0.58 -2.76
N VAL A 60 -3.28 -1.86 -2.49
CA VAL A 60 -3.23 -2.93 -3.48
C VAL A 60 -4.62 -3.48 -3.70
N TYR A 61 -5.01 -3.60 -4.97
CA TYR A 61 -6.32 -4.11 -5.39
C TYR A 61 -6.16 -5.44 -6.13
N ALA A 62 -7.22 -6.25 -6.12
CA ALA A 62 -7.21 -7.56 -6.76
C ALA A 62 -7.04 -7.49 -8.28
N ASN A 63 -7.47 -6.40 -8.91
CA ASN A 63 -7.36 -6.20 -10.35
C ASN A 63 -7.32 -4.70 -10.72
N PRO A 64 -6.96 -4.36 -11.97
CA PRO A 64 -6.85 -2.97 -12.43
C PRO A 64 -8.17 -2.19 -12.41
N ALA A 65 -9.31 -2.84 -12.68
CA ALA A 65 -10.61 -2.17 -12.69
C ALA A 65 -10.96 -1.61 -11.30
N LEU A 66 -10.81 -2.42 -10.25
CA LEU A 66 -11.02 -1.97 -8.87
C LEU A 66 -10.07 -0.84 -8.45
N ARG A 67 -8.80 -0.90 -8.89
CA ARG A 67 -7.84 0.19 -8.67
C ARG A 67 -8.30 1.48 -9.37
N ASP A 68 -8.79 1.37 -10.60
CA ASP A 68 -9.19 2.53 -11.40
C ASP A 68 -10.49 3.16 -10.87
N ASP A 69 -11.45 2.37 -10.38
CA ASP A 69 -12.63 2.84 -9.67
C ASP A 69 -12.23 3.59 -8.38
N ALA A 70 -11.31 3.02 -7.60
CA ALA A 70 -10.80 3.68 -6.39
C ALA A 70 -10.08 5.00 -6.71
N ALA A 71 -9.32 5.06 -7.82
CA ALA A 71 -8.67 6.28 -8.27
C ALA A 71 -9.70 7.36 -8.65
N LEU A 72 -10.82 6.98 -9.29
CA LEU A 72 -11.91 7.89 -9.61
C LEU A 72 -12.60 8.42 -8.33
N MET A 73 -12.84 7.56 -7.35
CA MET A 73 -13.43 7.94 -6.07
C MET A 73 -12.54 8.89 -5.26
N LEU A 74 -11.22 8.66 -5.27
CA LEU A 74 -10.27 9.47 -4.51
C LEU A 74 -10.02 10.85 -5.17
N GLY A 75 -9.94 10.86 -6.50
CA GLY A 75 -9.55 12.03 -7.30
C GLY A 75 -8.10 12.49 -7.04
N GLU A 76 -7.70 13.60 -7.68
CA GLU A 76 -6.33 14.13 -7.61
C GLU A 76 -6.25 15.57 -7.06
N LYS A 77 -7.33 16.08 -6.46
CA LYS A 77 -7.37 17.48 -6.01
C LYS A 77 -6.41 17.80 -4.86
N GLN A 78 -6.17 16.84 -3.97
CA GLN A 78 -5.35 17.03 -2.75
C GLN A 78 -4.16 16.07 -2.70
N GLN A 79 -4.01 15.21 -3.70
CA GLN A 79 -2.97 14.18 -3.76
C GLN A 79 -2.66 13.84 -5.22
N GLN A 80 -1.45 13.37 -5.47
CA GLN A 80 -1.07 12.77 -6.76
C GLN A 80 -1.35 11.27 -6.71
N LEU A 81 -1.89 10.70 -7.79
CA LEU A 81 -2.08 9.26 -7.91
C LEU A 81 -1.01 8.64 -8.80
N ILE A 82 -0.27 7.67 -8.26
CA ILE A 82 0.66 6.86 -9.03
C ILE A 82 0.07 5.47 -9.19
N LYS A 83 -0.41 5.16 -10.39
CA LYS A 83 -0.90 3.82 -10.74
C LYS A 83 0.28 2.95 -11.15
N THR A 84 0.49 1.86 -10.41
CA THR A 84 1.52 0.86 -10.74
C THR A 84 0.92 -0.55 -10.77
N MET A 85 1.73 -1.53 -11.18
CA MET A 85 1.40 -2.95 -11.15
C MET A 85 2.49 -3.71 -10.41
N THR A 86 2.08 -4.66 -9.57
CA THR A 86 3.00 -5.59 -8.91
C THR A 86 3.44 -6.64 -9.92
N ARG A 87 4.72 -6.99 -9.94
CA ARG A 87 5.21 -8.08 -10.80
C ARG A 87 4.61 -9.41 -10.33
N ALA A 88 4.15 -10.22 -11.28
CA ALA A 88 3.72 -11.59 -11.02
C ALA A 88 4.91 -12.57 -10.89
N ILE A 89 6.10 -12.12 -11.27
CA ILE A 89 7.33 -12.92 -11.35
C ILE A 89 8.45 -12.13 -10.65
N PRO A 90 9.31 -12.78 -9.85
CA PRO A 90 10.45 -12.13 -9.23
C PRO A 90 11.27 -11.28 -10.21
N ALA A 91 11.82 -10.17 -9.72
CA ALA A 91 12.77 -9.39 -10.50
C ALA A 91 14.02 -10.24 -10.79
N PRO A 92 14.72 -10.01 -11.91
CA PRO A 92 16.06 -10.57 -12.10
C PRO A 92 16.96 -10.27 -10.91
N GLY A 93 17.88 -11.19 -10.60
CA GLY A 93 18.89 -10.97 -9.57
C GLY A 93 19.76 -9.74 -9.87
N PRO A 94 20.48 -9.20 -8.87
CA PRO A 94 21.39 -8.09 -9.07
C PRO A 94 22.43 -8.44 -10.14
N GLU A 95 22.80 -7.46 -10.96
CA GLU A 95 23.91 -7.63 -11.91
C GLU A 95 25.20 -7.91 -11.13
N PRO A 96 26.04 -8.87 -11.58
CA PRO A 96 27.31 -9.13 -10.95
C PRO A 96 28.17 -7.86 -10.99
N VAL A 97 28.69 -7.47 -9.82
CA VAL A 97 29.63 -6.35 -9.69
C VAL A 97 30.95 -6.78 -10.36
N PRO A 98 31.61 -5.92 -11.17
CA PRO A 98 32.90 -6.22 -11.79
C PRO A 98 34.01 -6.58 -10.79
#